data_AF-M3EZN0-F1
#
_entry.id   AF-M3EZN0-F1
#
_cell.length_a   1.000
_cell.length_b   1.000
_cell.length_c   1.000
_cell.angle_alpha   90.00
_cell.angle_beta   90.00
_cell.angle_gamma   90.00
#
_symmetry.space_group_name_H-M   'P 1'
#
loop_
_entity.id
_entity.type
_entity.pdbx_description
1 polymer ?
#
loop_
_entity_poly.entity_id
_entity_poly.type
_entity_poly.pdbx_seq_one_letter_code
_entity_poly.pdbx_strand_id
1 'polypeptide(L)'
;MLTTFKNIFRIPELRQKIIFTLSMLLLFRMGTHITIPGINPVVVAGIANDPSSEGLLGMVDLFAGGALLKFSIFALGIMPYISSSIVMQLFMVLVPALQKLQKEGEEGRKKIGQYTKYGTVILCAIQSLAVIQLAKGWSTGTELEPARYPGLINSSVVPYFYLIGILSITTGTVLLIWLGEQITERGIGNGISLLIFAGIIGRLPESMVQLFSTDTMDALNVLILLILFILLISLTVLLTQGVRKVPLQYGKQMVGRKMVQAKSQSIPFKVNGANVMPIIFASSLILFPQTIIQWLSNSSQEWAGWAVIMDFLIHSLRFGIMRYFIS
;
A
#
# COMPACT_ATOMS: atom_id res chain seq x y z
N MET A 1 -6.12 15.20 27.53
CA MET A 1 -5.77 14.13 26.57
C MET A 1 -6.21 12.76 27.08
N LEU A 2 -5.67 12.24 28.20
CA LEU A 2 -6.03 10.92 28.74
C LEU A 2 -7.52 10.77 29.14
N THR A 3 -8.15 11.82 29.66
CA THR A 3 -9.60 11.85 29.95
C THR A 3 -10.46 11.76 28.69
N THR A 4 -9.99 12.33 27.58
CA THR A 4 -10.64 12.23 26.26
C THR A 4 -10.63 10.79 25.74
N PHE A 5 -9.49 10.09 25.85
CA PHE A 5 -9.41 8.67 25.51
C PHE A 5 -10.35 7.80 26.37
N LYS A 6 -10.44 8.08 27.68
CA LYS A 6 -11.37 7.37 28.58
C LYS A 6 -12.84 7.62 28.21
N ASN A 7 -13.17 8.81 27.71
CA ASN A 7 -14.52 9.16 27.27
C ASN A 7 -14.91 8.50 25.93
N ILE A 8 -13.95 8.23 25.04
CA ILE A 8 -14.22 7.48 23.79
C ILE A 8 -14.78 6.09 24.10
N PHE A 9 -14.26 5.40 25.12
CA PHE A 9 -14.75 4.08 25.53
C PHE A 9 -16.08 4.11 26.29
N ARG A 10 -16.53 5.28 26.76
CA ARG A 10 -17.84 5.44 27.40
C ARG A 10 -18.99 5.54 26.41
N ILE A 11 -18.74 6.04 25.20
CA ILE A 11 -19.78 6.20 24.18
C ILE A 11 -19.98 4.83 23.49
N PRO A 12 -21.15 4.19 23.62
CA PRO A 12 -21.37 2.82 23.17
C PRO A 12 -21.20 2.67 21.65
N GLU A 13 -21.63 3.67 20.87
CA GLU A 13 -21.48 3.69 19.41
C GLU A 13 -20.00 3.71 18.99
N LEU A 14 -19.20 4.62 19.55
CA LEU A 14 -17.76 4.70 19.25
C LEU A 14 -17.05 3.42 19.64
N ARG A 15 -17.36 2.86 20.81
CA ARG A 15 -16.80 1.59 21.26
C ARG A 15 -17.10 0.45 20.29
N GLN A 16 -18.35 0.34 19.80
CA GLN A 16 -18.72 -0.67 18.80
C GLN A 16 -17.93 -0.50 17.50
N LYS A 17 -17.77 0.75 17.01
CA LYS A 17 -16.97 1.02 15.80
C LYS A 17 -15.50 0.67 15.98
N ILE A 18 -14.91 0.97 17.15
CA ILE A 18 -13.51 0.61 17.49
C ILE A 18 -13.34 -0.90 17.53
N ILE A 19 -14.21 -1.61 18.26
CA ILE A 19 -14.14 -3.06 18.38
C ILE A 19 -14.31 -3.72 17.01
N PHE A 20 -15.28 -3.27 16.21
CA PHE A 20 -15.45 -3.77 14.84
C PHE A 20 -14.20 -3.57 14.00
N THR A 21 -13.62 -2.36 14.03
CA THR A 21 -12.38 -2.06 13.29
C THR A 21 -11.22 -2.95 13.75
N LEU A 22 -11.01 -3.10 15.07
CA LEU A 22 -9.96 -3.97 15.61
C LEU A 22 -10.16 -5.44 15.25
N SER A 23 -11.40 -5.95 15.32
CA SER A 23 -11.73 -7.32 14.92
C SER A 23 -11.41 -7.56 13.45
N MET A 24 -11.72 -6.60 12.57
CA MET A 24 -11.43 -6.70 11.13
C MET A 24 -9.92 -6.63 10.84
N LEU A 25 -9.18 -5.79 11.57
CA LEU A 25 -7.71 -5.75 11.47
C LEU A 25 -7.06 -7.03 12.00
N LEU A 26 -7.64 -7.66 13.02
CA LEU A 26 -7.20 -8.96 13.53
C LEU A 26 -7.43 -10.05 12.47
N LEU A 27 -8.61 -10.08 11.83
CA LEU A 27 -8.90 -10.99 10.71
C LEU A 27 -7.93 -10.80 9.54
N PHE A 28 -7.66 -9.54 9.17
CA PHE A 28 -6.62 -9.21 8.19
C PHE A 28 -5.28 -9.83 8.58
N ARG A 29 -4.84 -9.63 9.82
CA ARG A 29 -3.55 -10.15 10.29
C ARG A 29 -3.53 -11.69 10.30
N MET A 30 -4.59 -12.34 10.77
CA MET A 30 -4.68 -13.80 10.72
C MET A 30 -4.56 -14.34 9.30
N GLY A 31 -5.20 -13.68 8.32
CA GLY A 31 -5.10 -14.11 6.93
C GLY A 31 -3.69 -13.95 6.34
N THR A 32 -2.87 -13.00 6.82
CA THR A 32 -1.45 -12.90 6.41
C THR A 32 -0.59 -14.10 6.81
N HIS A 33 -1.07 -14.95 7.74
CA HIS A 33 -0.40 -16.19 8.13
C HIS A 33 -0.91 -17.43 7.37
N ILE A 34 -2.00 -17.30 6.60
CA ILE A 34 -2.55 -18.39 5.79
C ILE A 34 -1.79 -18.41 4.45
N THR A 35 -0.92 -19.41 4.26
CA THR A 35 -0.14 -19.60 3.04
C THR A 35 -1.00 -20.13 1.90
N ILE A 36 -0.61 -19.82 0.65
CA ILE A 36 -1.27 -20.37 -0.53
C ILE A 36 -1.14 -21.92 -0.51
N PRO A 37 -2.21 -22.66 -0.84
CA PRO A 37 -2.14 -24.12 -0.92
C PRO A 37 -1.05 -24.58 -1.90
N GLY A 38 -0.15 -25.45 -1.42
CA GLY A 38 0.99 -25.96 -2.21
C GLY A 38 2.34 -25.35 -1.83
N ILE A 39 2.37 -24.30 -1.00
CA ILE A 39 3.60 -23.69 -0.47
C ILE A 39 3.97 -24.27 0.89
N ASN A 40 5.25 -24.60 1.08
CA ASN A 40 5.77 -25.10 2.34
C ASN A 40 6.08 -23.94 3.32
N PRO A 41 5.36 -23.80 4.44
CA PRO A 41 5.55 -22.69 5.38
C PRO A 41 6.92 -22.73 6.10
N VAL A 42 7.56 -23.89 6.21
CA VAL A 42 8.88 -24.03 6.84
C VAL A 42 9.96 -23.37 6.00
N VAL A 43 9.91 -23.57 4.68
CA VAL A 43 10.86 -22.98 3.73
C VAL A 43 10.65 -21.47 3.66
N VAL A 44 9.40 -21.02 3.65
CA VAL A 44 9.00 -19.60 3.67
C VAL A 44 9.55 -18.85 4.89
N ALA A 45 9.57 -19.47 6.08
CA ALA A 45 10.11 -18.84 7.28
C ALA A 45 11.61 -18.49 7.15
N GLY A 46 12.36 -19.21 6.31
CA GLY A 46 13.76 -18.90 5.99
C GLY A 46 13.92 -17.69 5.06
N ILE A 47 12.92 -17.42 4.21
CA ILE A 47 12.96 -16.32 3.22
C ILE A 47 12.89 -14.96 3.90
N ALA A 48 12.08 -14.82 4.95
CA ALA A 48 11.89 -13.57 5.66
C ALA A 48 13.16 -13.06 6.37
N ASN A 49 14.14 -13.95 6.61
CA ASN A 49 15.41 -13.61 7.25
C ASN A 49 16.56 -13.41 6.24
N ASP A 50 16.28 -13.50 4.94
CA ASP A 50 17.31 -13.38 3.91
C ASP A 50 17.53 -11.90 3.53
N PRO A 51 18.74 -11.32 3.75
CA PRO A 51 19.05 -9.92 3.44
C PRO A 51 18.86 -9.57 1.96
N SER A 52 18.95 -10.58 1.09
CA SER A 52 18.77 -10.41 -0.35
C SER A 52 17.30 -10.23 -0.77
N SER A 53 16.37 -10.15 0.20
CA SER A 53 14.96 -9.77 0.00
C SER A 53 14.66 -8.28 0.28
N GLU A 54 15.64 -7.52 0.79
CA GLU A 54 15.46 -6.12 1.26
C GLU A 54 15.28 -5.07 0.16
N GLY A 55 15.45 -5.43 -1.12
CA GLY A 55 15.28 -4.52 -2.25
C GLY A 55 13.82 -4.12 -2.53
N LEU A 56 13.50 -3.92 -3.81
CA LEU A 56 12.13 -3.57 -4.26
C LEU A 56 11.06 -4.51 -3.68
N LEU A 57 11.37 -5.80 -3.61
CA LEU A 57 10.47 -6.82 -3.09
C LEU A 57 10.11 -6.58 -1.62
N GLY A 58 11.07 -6.14 -0.80
CA GLY A 58 10.85 -5.74 0.59
C GLY A 58 9.94 -4.50 0.71
N MET A 59 10.10 -3.52 -0.19
CA MET A 59 9.19 -2.36 -0.26
C MET A 59 7.77 -2.80 -0.64
N VAL A 60 7.64 -3.70 -1.62
CA VAL A 60 6.33 -4.22 -2.03
C VAL A 60 5.68 -5.00 -0.87
N ASP A 61 6.47 -5.83 -0.19
CA ASP A 61 6.02 -6.62 0.96
C ASP A 61 5.63 -5.75 2.18
N LEU A 62 6.26 -4.59 2.37
CA LEU A 62 5.90 -3.64 3.43
C LEU A 62 4.46 -3.15 3.28
N PHE A 63 4.04 -2.82 2.05
CA PHE A 63 2.67 -2.43 1.76
C PHE A 63 1.69 -3.61 1.75
N ALA A 64 2.17 -4.84 1.53
CA ALA A 64 1.40 -6.07 1.70
C ALA A 64 1.34 -6.55 3.17
N GLY A 65 2.03 -5.87 4.10
CA GLY A 65 2.04 -6.19 5.53
C GLY A 65 2.83 -7.46 5.90
N GLY A 66 3.81 -7.86 5.07
CA GLY A 66 4.58 -9.09 5.26
C GLY A 66 3.97 -10.32 4.61
N ALA A 67 2.86 -10.16 3.88
CA ALA A 67 2.12 -11.27 3.27
C ALA A 67 2.76 -11.79 1.98
N LEU A 68 3.57 -10.97 1.30
CA LEU A 68 4.18 -11.33 0.02
C LEU A 68 5.34 -12.31 0.24
N LEU A 69 6.25 -11.99 1.17
CA LEU A 69 7.37 -12.88 1.53
C LEU A 69 6.87 -14.18 2.19
N LYS A 70 5.71 -14.13 2.84
CA LYS A 70 5.04 -15.31 3.41
C LYS A 70 4.26 -16.14 2.39
N PHE A 71 4.15 -15.66 1.14
CA PHE A 71 3.24 -16.20 0.13
C PHE A 71 1.86 -16.55 0.68
N SER A 72 1.27 -15.60 1.38
CA SER A 72 -0.07 -15.71 1.93
C SER A 72 -1.14 -15.59 0.84
N ILE A 73 -2.36 -16.02 1.14
CA ILE A 73 -3.55 -15.67 0.34
C ILE A 73 -3.71 -14.15 0.13
N PHE A 74 -3.09 -13.33 0.99
CA PHE A 74 -3.04 -11.88 0.89
C PHE A 74 -1.72 -11.35 0.31
N ALA A 75 -0.97 -12.16 -0.45
CA ALA A 75 0.35 -11.78 -0.98
C ALA A 75 0.38 -10.43 -1.72
N LEU A 76 -0.67 -10.10 -2.50
CA LEU A 76 -0.77 -8.81 -3.21
C LEU A 76 -1.31 -7.67 -2.32
N GLY A 77 -1.83 -7.99 -1.14
CA GLY A 77 -2.47 -7.04 -0.25
C GLY A 77 -3.56 -6.23 -0.94
N ILE A 78 -3.54 -4.92 -0.75
CA ILE A 78 -4.51 -3.99 -1.35
C ILE A 78 -3.91 -3.28 -2.57
N MET A 79 -2.69 -3.63 -2.97
CA MET A 79 -2.00 -2.98 -4.10
C MET A 79 -2.79 -3.01 -5.40
N PRO A 80 -3.40 -4.13 -5.82
CA PRO A 80 -4.14 -4.16 -7.08
C PRO A 80 -5.28 -3.12 -7.10
N TYR A 81 -5.91 -2.89 -5.95
CA TYR A 81 -6.94 -1.86 -5.78
C TYR A 81 -6.37 -0.45 -5.86
N ILE A 82 -5.23 -0.20 -5.19
CA ILE A 82 -4.54 1.08 -5.25
C ILE A 82 -4.18 1.40 -6.71
N SER A 83 -3.52 0.48 -7.40
CA SER A 83 -3.16 0.63 -8.80
C SER A 83 -4.38 0.86 -9.69
N SER A 84 -5.46 0.09 -9.52
CA SER A 84 -6.69 0.30 -10.30
C SER A 84 -7.31 1.67 -10.04
N SER A 85 -7.35 2.12 -8.78
CA SER A 85 -7.91 3.43 -8.43
C SER A 85 -7.14 4.58 -9.06
N ILE A 86 -5.82 4.41 -9.21
CA ILE A 86 -4.91 5.38 -9.80
C ILE A 86 -5.08 5.41 -11.31
N VAL A 87 -5.16 4.23 -11.94
CA VAL A 87 -5.49 4.13 -13.36
C VAL A 87 -6.82 4.84 -13.60
N MET A 88 -7.86 4.56 -12.83
CA MET A 88 -9.15 5.26 -12.97
C MET A 88 -9.04 6.78 -12.75
N GLN A 89 -8.20 7.24 -11.81
CA GLN A 89 -7.93 8.68 -11.60
C GLN A 89 -7.27 9.34 -12.82
N LEU A 90 -6.31 8.67 -13.45
CA LEU A 90 -5.67 9.15 -14.68
C LEU A 90 -6.65 9.13 -15.86
N PHE A 91 -7.43 8.06 -16.01
CA PHE A 91 -8.45 7.94 -17.04
C PHE A 91 -9.54 9.01 -16.91
N MET A 92 -9.89 9.46 -15.70
CA MET A 92 -10.83 10.57 -15.51
C MET A 92 -10.32 11.90 -16.07
N VAL A 93 -9.00 12.11 -16.09
CA VAL A 93 -8.39 13.32 -16.66
C VAL A 93 -8.32 13.24 -18.19
N LEU A 94 -8.09 12.03 -18.73
CA LEU A 94 -7.93 11.80 -20.16
C LEU A 94 -9.26 11.62 -20.91
N VAL A 95 -10.28 11.04 -20.26
CA VAL A 95 -11.55 10.66 -20.90
C VAL A 95 -12.68 11.58 -20.42
N PRO A 96 -13.22 12.47 -21.28
CA PRO A 96 -14.24 13.45 -20.89
C PRO A 96 -15.56 12.81 -20.44
N ALA A 97 -15.88 11.60 -20.91
CA ALA A 97 -17.05 10.86 -20.45
C ALA A 97 -16.97 10.49 -18.96
N LEU A 98 -15.80 10.05 -18.49
CA LEU A 98 -15.57 9.75 -17.07
C LEU A 98 -15.53 11.01 -16.22
N GLN A 99 -15.02 12.12 -16.76
CA GLN A 99 -15.05 13.42 -16.10
C GLN A 99 -16.49 13.93 -15.89
N LYS A 100 -17.38 13.73 -16.88
CA LYS A 100 -18.81 14.03 -16.73
C LYS A 100 -19.45 13.17 -15.65
N LEU A 101 -19.16 11.87 -15.65
CA LEU A 101 -19.63 10.95 -14.62
C LEU A 101 -19.20 11.40 -13.20
N GLN A 102 -17.97 11.89 -13.05
CA GLN A 102 -17.49 12.43 -11.76
C GLN A 102 -18.30 13.67 -11.31
N LYS A 103 -18.80 14.47 -12.25
CA LYS A 103 -19.60 15.68 -12.00
C LYS A 103 -21.09 15.39 -11.74
N GLU A 104 -21.57 14.18 -12.03
CA GLU A 104 -22.94 13.73 -11.76
C GLU A 104 -23.23 13.50 -10.25
N GLY A 105 -22.24 13.71 -9.38
CA GLY A 105 -22.41 13.65 -7.93
C GLY A 105 -22.16 12.27 -7.34
N GLU A 106 -23.00 11.84 -6.39
CA GLU A 106 -22.78 10.62 -5.61
C GLU A 106 -22.92 9.34 -6.44
N GLU A 107 -23.94 9.28 -7.31
CA GLU A 107 -24.19 8.12 -8.19
C GLU A 107 -23.04 7.90 -9.18
N GLY A 108 -22.50 8.98 -9.74
CA GLY A 108 -21.33 8.92 -10.62
C GLY A 108 -20.08 8.42 -9.90
N ARG A 109 -19.84 8.86 -8.65
CA ARG A 109 -18.74 8.35 -7.82
C ARG A 109 -18.88 6.86 -7.51
N LYS A 110 -20.10 6.36 -7.25
CA LYS A 110 -20.35 4.93 -7.07
C LYS A 110 -19.99 4.12 -8.31
N LYS A 111 -20.37 4.59 -9.51
CA LYS A 111 -20.02 3.93 -10.78
C LYS A 111 -18.51 3.89 -11.02
N ILE A 112 -17.79 5.00 -10.77
CA ILE A 112 -16.31 5.01 -10.84
C ILE A 112 -15.71 4.00 -9.86
N GLY A 113 -16.28 3.89 -8.65
CA GLY A 113 -15.90 2.88 -7.68
C GLY A 113 -16.10 1.46 -8.19
N GLN A 114 -17.21 1.17 -8.87
CA GLN A 114 -17.48 -0.14 -9.48
C GLN A 114 -16.46 -0.46 -10.58
N TYR A 115 -16.15 0.48 -11.48
CA TYR A 115 -15.12 0.28 -12.49
C TYR A 115 -13.73 0.03 -11.90
N THR A 116 -13.40 0.75 -10.82
CA THR A 116 -12.18 0.51 -10.06
C THR A 116 -12.15 -0.92 -9.51
N LYS A 117 -13.27 -1.43 -8.98
CA LYS A 117 -13.33 -2.81 -8.47
C LYS A 117 -13.18 -3.85 -9.58
N TYR A 118 -13.80 -3.66 -10.75
CA TYR A 118 -13.62 -4.57 -11.88
C TYR A 118 -12.19 -4.56 -12.42
N GLY A 119 -11.60 -3.37 -12.56
CA GLY A 119 -10.19 -3.23 -12.94
C GLY A 119 -9.26 -3.91 -11.94
N THR A 120 -9.59 -3.85 -10.65
CA THR A 120 -8.83 -4.50 -9.59
C THR A 120 -8.81 -6.02 -9.74
N VAL A 121 -9.95 -6.65 -10.04
CA VAL A 121 -10.01 -8.12 -10.22
C VAL A 121 -9.15 -8.56 -11.40
N ILE A 122 -9.21 -7.82 -12.52
CA ILE A 122 -8.40 -8.11 -13.71
C ILE A 122 -6.90 -7.95 -13.40
N LEU A 123 -6.52 -6.83 -12.77
CA LEU A 123 -5.12 -6.59 -12.38
C LEU A 123 -4.63 -7.64 -11.39
N CYS A 124 -5.48 -8.06 -10.44
CA CYS A 124 -5.14 -9.09 -9.47
C CYS A 124 -4.89 -10.44 -10.14
N ALA A 125 -5.74 -10.83 -11.10
CA ALA A 125 -5.53 -12.06 -11.86
C ALA A 125 -4.18 -12.05 -12.58
N ILE A 126 -3.81 -10.93 -13.22
CA ILE A 126 -2.53 -10.77 -13.91
C ILE A 126 -1.35 -10.76 -12.93
N GLN A 127 -1.43 -9.97 -11.85
CA GLN A 127 -0.35 -9.84 -10.86
C GLN A 127 -0.17 -11.12 -10.03
N SER A 128 -1.21 -11.92 -9.85
CA SER A 128 -1.11 -13.22 -9.17
C SER A 128 -0.23 -14.20 -9.94
N LEU A 129 -0.21 -14.13 -11.28
CA LEU A 129 0.72 -14.91 -12.11
C LEU A 129 2.16 -14.53 -11.81
N ALA A 130 2.45 -13.23 -11.66
CA ALA A 130 3.79 -12.77 -11.33
C ALA A 130 4.27 -13.29 -9.96
N VAL A 131 3.39 -13.30 -8.95
CA VAL A 131 3.71 -13.86 -7.62
C VAL A 131 3.93 -15.37 -7.68
N ILE A 132 3.13 -16.10 -8.46
CA ILE A 132 3.29 -17.56 -8.64
C ILE A 132 4.57 -17.89 -9.39
N GLN A 133 4.92 -17.10 -10.41
CA GLN A 133 6.15 -17.26 -11.17
C GLN A 133 7.38 -16.92 -10.32
N LEU A 134 7.29 -15.92 -9.46
CA LEU A 134 8.30 -15.63 -8.43
C LEU A 134 8.49 -16.84 -7.50
N ALA A 135 7.39 -17.38 -6.96
CA ALA A 135 7.44 -18.57 -6.10
C ALA A 135 8.09 -19.78 -6.82
N LYS A 136 7.78 -19.98 -8.09
CA LYS A 136 8.36 -21.06 -8.89
C LYS A 136 9.84 -20.85 -9.18
N GLY A 137 10.25 -19.63 -9.58
CA GLY A 137 11.66 -19.32 -9.81
C GLY A 137 12.51 -19.50 -8.55
N TRP A 138 11.93 -19.27 -7.38
CA TRP A 138 12.58 -19.54 -6.10
C TRP A 138 12.61 -21.04 -5.74
N SER A 139 11.58 -21.79 -6.13
CA SER A 139 11.44 -23.22 -5.81
C SER A 139 12.17 -24.16 -6.77
N THR A 140 12.29 -23.79 -8.04
CA THR A 140 12.81 -24.64 -9.12
C THR A 140 13.90 -23.87 -9.84
N GLY A 141 15.15 -24.20 -9.54
CA GLY A 141 16.30 -23.66 -10.26
C GLY A 141 16.42 -24.26 -11.65
N THR A 142 16.92 -23.47 -12.59
CA THR A 142 17.39 -23.92 -13.90
C THR A 142 18.90 -24.17 -13.84
N GLU A 143 19.49 -24.82 -14.86
CA GLU A 143 20.93 -25.13 -14.89
C GLU A 143 21.84 -23.88 -14.78
N LEU A 144 21.30 -22.70 -15.10
CA LEU A 144 21.99 -21.40 -15.03
C LEU A 144 21.79 -20.66 -13.68
N GLU A 145 20.73 -20.95 -12.94
CA GLU A 145 20.42 -20.34 -11.64
C GLU A 145 19.88 -21.41 -10.66
N PRO A 146 20.66 -21.85 -9.66
CA PRO A 146 20.22 -22.86 -8.72
C PRO A 146 19.02 -22.39 -7.89
N ALA A 147 18.17 -23.33 -7.46
CA ALA A 147 16.96 -23.04 -6.70
C ALA A 147 17.34 -22.31 -5.40
N ARG A 148 16.85 -21.09 -5.21
CA ARG A 148 17.13 -20.29 -4.01
C ARG A 148 16.52 -20.92 -2.76
N TYR A 149 15.36 -21.56 -2.89
CA TYR A 149 14.66 -22.25 -1.81
C TYR A 149 14.05 -23.58 -2.30
N PRO A 150 14.82 -24.68 -2.33
CA PRO A 150 14.31 -25.98 -2.80
C PRO A 150 13.16 -26.48 -1.91
N GLY A 151 12.11 -27.00 -2.54
CA GLY A 151 10.93 -27.54 -1.83
C GLY A 151 9.92 -26.49 -1.34
N LEU A 152 10.05 -25.24 -1.78
CA LEU A 152 9.07 -24.18 -1.53
C LEU A 152 7.68 -24.55 -2.09
N ILE A 153 7.63 -25.11 -3.30
CA ILE A 153 6.41 -25.69 -3.89
C ILE A 153 6.50 -27.22 -3.76
N ASN A 154 5.43 -27.84 -3.24
CA ASN A 154 5.36 -29.29 -3.21
C ASN A 154 5.26 -29.84 -4.65
N SER A 155 6.22 -30.68 -5.04
CA SER A 155 6.34 -31.26 -6.40
C SER A 155 5.08 -31.95 -6.90
N SER A 156 4.21 -32.41 -6.00
CA SER A 156 2.95 -33.10 -6.34
C SER A 156 1.83 -32.15 -6.80
N VAL A 157 1.93 -30.85 -6.50
CA VAL A 157 0.84 -29.86 -6.71
C VAL A 157 1.13 -28.92 -7.87
N VAL A 158 2.34 -28.96 -8.44
CA VAL A 158 2.84 -28.06 -9.50
C VAL A 158 1.87 -27.81 -10.67
N PRO A 159 1.18 -28.83 -11.26
CA PRO A 159 0.27 -28.57 -12.38
C PRO A 159 -1.00 -27.81 -11.99
N TYR A 160 -1.53 -27.99 -10.77
CA TYR A 160 -2.73 -27.32 -10.28
C TYR A 160 -2.43 -26.03 -9.50
N PHE A 161 -1.17 -25.84 -9.12
CA PHE A 161 -0.71 -24.72 -8.31
C PHE A 161 -0.98 -23.37 -8.96
N TYR A 162 -0.85 -23.25 -10.28
CA TYR A 162 -1.16 -22.01 -11.00
C TYR A 162 -2.61 -21.60 -10.81
N LEU A 163 -3.56 -22.50 -11.09
CA LEU A 163 -4.99 -22.19 -11.00
C LEU A 163 -5.41 -21.92 -9.54
N ILE A 164 -4.97 -22.76 -8.62
CA ILE A 164 -5.28 -22.62 -7.19
C ILE A 164 -4.65 -21.36 -6.62
N GLY A 165 -3.41 -21.03 -7.01
CA GLY A 165 -2.72 -19.82 -6.59
C GLY A 165 -3.40 -18.55 -7.08
N ILE A 166 -3.79 -18.50 -8.36
CA ILE A 166 -4.49 -17.35 -8.95
C ILE A 166 -5.82 -17.12 -8.22
N LEU A 167 -6.61 -18.18 -8.06
CA LEU A 167 -7.88 -18.08 -7.34
C LEU A 167 -7.68 -17.68 -5.88
N SER A 168 -6.72 -18.29 -5.17
CA SER A 168 -6.48 -17.99 -3.76
C SER A 168 -6.06 -16.54 -3.54
N ILE A 169 -5.12 -16.02 -4.34
CA ILE A 169 -4.63 -14.64 -4.25
C ILE A 169 -5.73 -13.65 -4.68
N THR A 170 -6.49 -13.97 -5.73
CA THR A 170 -7.56 -13.11 -6.23
C THR A 170 -8.71 -13.03 -5.25
N THR A 171 -9.18 -14.16 -4.75
CA THR A 171 -10.20 -14.22 -3.70
C THR A 171 -9.72 -13.53 -2.43
N GLY A 172 -8.46 -13.74 -2.03
CA GLY A 172 -7.87 -13.07 -0.87
C GLY A 172 -7.89 -11.55 -1.02
N THR A 173 -7.46 -11.02 -2.17
CA THR A 173 -7.44 -9.57 -2.44
C THR A 173 -8.86 -8.98 -2.50
N VAL A 174 -9.81 -9.67 -3.13
CA VAL A 174 -11.23 -9.24 -3.15
C VAL A 174 -11.81 -9.21 -1.74
N LEU A 175 -11.48 -10.19 -0.91
CA LEU A 175 -11.87 -10.21 0.49
C LEU A 175 -11.26 -9.03 1.26
N LEU A 176 -10.00 -8.66 1.02
CA LEU A 176 -9.39 -7.46 1.64
C LEU A 176 -10.11 -6.17 1.27
N ILE A 177 -10.49 -6.02 0.00
CA ILE A 177 -11.25 -4.85 -0.46
C ILE A 177 -12.60 -4.81 0.27
N TRP A 178 -13.28 -5.95 0.36
CA TRP A 178 -14.53 -6.05 1.10
C TRP A 178 -14.36 -5.72 2.59
N LEU A 179 -13.31 -6.22 3.25
CA LEU A 179 -12.98 -5.85 4.63
C LEU A 179 -12.76 -4.33 4.77
N GLY A 180 -12.05 -3.72 3.82
CA GLY A 180 -11.82 -2.28 3.79
C GLY A 180 -13.10 -1.46 3.61
N GLU A 181 -14.03 -1.91 2.75
CA GLU A 181 -15.34 -1.28 2.59
C GLU A 181 -16.15 -1.40 3.89
N GLN A 182 -16.17 -2.57 4.52
CA GLN A 182 -16.88 -2.77 5.78
C GLN A 182 -16.32 -1.92 6.93
N ILE A 183 -15.00 -1.76 7.03
CA ILE A 183 -14.37 -0.84 8.00
C ILE A 183 -14.77 0.61 7.70
N THR A 184 -14.93 1.00 6.43
CA THR A 184 -15.34 2.36 6.06
C THR A 184 -16.80 2.63 6.42
N GLU A 185 -17.69 1.66 6.22
CA GLU A 185 -19.13 1.80 6.51
C GLU A 185 -19.46 1.74 8.00
N ARG A 186 -18.88 0.76 8.72
CA ARG A 186 -19.25 0.43 10.11
C ARG A 186 -18.16 0.76 11.11
N GLY A 187 -16.93 0.94 10.66
CA GLY A 187 -15.77 1.23 11.50
C GLY A 187 -15.46 2.72 11.59
N ILE A 188 -14.17 3.03 11.69
CA ILE A 188 -13.66 4.39 11.89
C ILE A 188 -12.76 4.76 10.73
N GLY A 189 -12.97 5.94 10.15
CA GLY A 189 -12.09 6.46 9.11
C GLY A 189 -12.22 5.73 7.78
N ASN A 190 -11.12 5.64 7.03
CA ASN A 190 -11.06 4.95 5.74
C ASN A 190 -10.43 3.57 5.94
N GLY A 191 -11.20 2.51 5.64
CA GLY A 191 -10.78 1.14 5.88
C GLY A 191 -9.56 0.71 5.06
N ILE A 192 -9.45 1.15 3.80
CA ILE A 192 -8.28 0.84 2.97
C ILE A 192 -7.01 1.48 3.56
N SER A 193 -7.09 2.75 3.97
CA SER A 193 -5.96 3.42 4.63
C SER A 193 -5.58 2.76 5.95
N LEU A 194 -6.57 2.29 6.72
CA LEU A 194 -6.33 1.58 7.98
C LEU A 194 -5.69 0.21 7.77
N LEU A 195 -6.07 -0.53 6.72
CA LEU A 195 -5.45 -1.81 6.41
C LEU A 195 -3.98 -1.65 6.00
N ILE A 196 -3.66 -0.63 5.20
CA ILE A 196 -2.25 -0.29 4.86
C ILE A 196 -1.48 0.06 6.14
N PHE A 197 -2.05 0.94 6.97
CA PHE A 197 -1.45 1.34 8.25
C PHE A 197 -1.20 0.13 9.16
N ALA A 198 -2.16 -0.79 9.27
CA ALA A 198 -2.02 -2.00 10.05
C ALA A 198 -0.95 -2.96 9.48
N GLY A 199 -0.81 -3.02 8.16
CA GLY A 199 0.25 -3.77 7.49
C GLY A 199 1.64 -3.25 7.84
N ILE A 200 1.85 -1.93 7.76
CA ILE A 200 3.13 -1.28 8.05
C ILE A 200 3.49 -1.43 9.54
N ILE A 201 2.55 -1.08 10.43
CA ILE A 201 2.79 -1.19 11.88
C ILE A 201 2.95 -2.63 12.31
N GLY A 202 2.30 -3.58 11.65
CA GLY A 202 2.42 -5.01 11.95
C GLY A 202 3.86 -5.55 11.80
N ARG A 203 4.73 -4.88 11.02
CA ARG A 203 6.14 -5.25 10.87
C ARG A 203 7.07 -4.55 11.88
N LEU A 204 6.64 -3.42 12.44
CA LEU A 204 7.45 -2.63 13.37
C LEU A 204 7.95 -3.45 14.57
N PRO A 205 7.13 -4.30 15.24
CA PRO A 205 7.62 -5.11 16.36
C PRO A 205 8.74 -6.09 15.96
N GLU A 206 8.62 -6.72 14.79
CA GLU A 206 9.61 -7.67 14.28
C GLU A 206 10.93 -6.96 13.97
N SER A 207 10.87 -5.80 13.30
CA SER A 207 12.04 -4.96 13.05
C SER A 207 12.70 -4.45 14.34
N MET A 208 11.92 -4.12 15.38
CA MET A 208 12.48 -3.74 16.68
C MET A 208 13.23 -4.90 17.34
N VAL A 209 12.65 -6.11 17.33
CA VAL A 209 13.32 -7.29 17.88
C VAL A 209 14.61 -7.60 17.12
N GLN A 210 14.59 -7.53 15.78
CA GLN A 210 15.78 -7.73 14.95
C GLN A 210 16.90 -6.72 15.26
N LEU A 211 16.55 -5.45 15.51
CA LEU A 211 17.53 -4.43 15.91
C LEU A 211 18.19 -4.76 17.26
N PHE A 212 17.45 -5.33 18.22
CA PHE A 212 18.00 -5.69 19.53
C PHE A 212 18.72 -7.05 19.55
N SER A 213 18.38 -7.97 18.64
CA SER A 213 19.02 -9.30 18.55
C SER A 213 20.30 -9.31 17.72
N THR A 214 20.59 -8.23 17.00
CA THR A 214 21.78 -8.13 16.18
C THR A 214 22.95 -7.62 17.03
N ASP A 215 23.81 -8.54 17.49
CA ASP A 215 24.98 -8.27 18.37
C ASP A 215 26.03 -7.30 17.78
N THR A 216 25.87 -6.88 16.52
CA THR A 216 26.84 -6.02 15.81
C THR A 216 26.51 -4.54 15.88
N MET A 217 25.37 -4.12 16.44
CA MET A 217 25.02 -2.70 16.55
C MET A 217 25.44 -2.11 17.90
N ASP A 218 26.34 -1.11 17.86
CA ASP A 218 26.64 -0.27 19.01
C ASP A 218 25.36 0.34 19.59
N ALA A 219 25.21 0.30 20.91
CA ALA A 219 24.08 0.89 21.64
C ALA A 219 23.88 2.39 21.30
N LEU A 220 24.96 3.07 20.90
CA LEU A 220 24.94 4.46 20.45
C LEU A 220 24.19 4.63 19.12
N ASN A 221 24.35 3.70 18.17
CA ASN A 221 23.64 3.75 16.87
C ASN A 221 22.13 3.52 17.04
N VAL A 222 21.74 2.60 17.93
CA VAL A 222 20.32 2.35 18.26
C VAL A 222 19.69 3.59 18.90
N LEU A 223 20.41 4.26 19.81
CA LEU A 223 19.95 5.51 20.42
C LEU A 223 19.77 6.63 19.40
N ILE A 224 20.73 6.81 18.49
CA ILE A 224 20.63 7.81 17.41
C ILE A 224 19.43 7.52 16.51
N LEU A 225 19.22 6.26 16.12
CA LEU A 225 18.09 5.85 15.28
C LEU A 225 16.75 6.17 15.96
N LEU A 226 16.63 5.90 17.25
CA LEU A 226 15.41 6.15 18.03
C LEU A 226 15.13 7.66 18.14
N ILE A 227 16.16 8.48 18.36
CA ILE A 227 16.03 9.95 18.39
C ILE A 227 15.59 10.46 17.01
N LEU A 228 16.22 9.98 15.93
CA LEU A 228 15.87 10.34 14.56
C LEU A 228 14.42 9.97 14.23
N PHE A 229 13.96 8.79 14.65
CA PHE A 229 12.59 8.33 14.47
C PHE A 229 11.57 9.24 15.15
N ILE A 230 11.80 9.60 16.42
CA ILE A 230 10.94 10.52 17.17
C ILE A 230 10.95 11.92 16.52
N LEU A 231 12.11 12.40 16.09
CA LEU A 231 12.26 13.69 15.44
C LEU A 231 11.49 13.75 14.11
N LEU A 232 11.57 12.68 13.30
CA LEU A 232 10.87 12.56 12.02
C LEU A 232 9.34 12.54 12.23
N ILE A 233 8.85 11.80 13.24
CA ILE A 233 7.43 11.82 13.62
C ILE A 233 7.01 13.23 14.03
N SER A 234 7.77 13.88 14.91
CA SER A 234 7.47 15.24 15.39
C SER A 234 7.40 16.25 14.23
N LEU A 235 8.37 16.21 13.33
CA LEU A 235 8.42 17.07 12.15
C LEU A 235 7.23 16.81 11.20
N THR A 236 6.88 15.54 10.99
CA THR A 236 5.70 15.16 10.20
C THR A 236 4.40 15.67 10.83
N VAL A 237 4.27 15.58 12.14
CA VAL A 237 3.10 16.11 12.87
C VAL A 237 3.02 17.64 12.77
N LEU A 238 4.14 18.35 12.92
CA LEU A 238 4.19 19.81 12.76
C LEU A 238 3.77 20.25 11.35
N LEU A 239 4.26 19.57 10.31
CA LEU A 239 3.89 19.85 8.92
C LEU A 239 2.42 19.55 8.63
N THR A 240 1.88 18.45 9.17
CA THR A 240 0.49 18.04 8.92
C THR A 240 -0.53 18.86 9.71
N GLN A 241 -0.18 19.35 10.91
CA GLN A 241 -1.02 20.24 11.70
C GLN A 241 -0.89 21.72 11.30
N GLY A 242 0.14 22.08 10.53
CA GLY A 242 0.36 23.43 10.03
C GLY A 242 -0.84 23.93 9.22
N VAL A 243 -1.47 25.01 9.68
CA VAL A 243 -2.58 25.69 8.99
C VAL A 243 -2.27 27.17 8.81
N ARG A 244 -2.36 27.63 7.56
CA ARG A 244 -2.36 29.04 7.22
C ARG A 244 -3.80 29.56 7.28
N LYS A 245 -4.10 30.40 8.26
CA LYS A 245 -5.40 31.05 8.38
C LYS A 245 -5.43 32.29 7.47
N VAL A 246 -6.24 32.26 6.42
CA VAL A 246 -6.47 33.43 5.56
C VAL A 246 -7.73 34.14 6.05
N PRO A 247 -7.64 35.40 6.51
CA PRO A 247 -8.79 36.12 7.04
C PRO A 247 -9.77 36.43 5.90
N LEU A 248 -11.04 36.09 6.09
CA LEU A 248 -12.13 36.56 5.25
C LEU A 248 -12.91 37.64 5.98
N GLN A 249 -13.27 38.67 5.23
CA GLN A 249 -14.23 39.67 5.66
C GLN A 249 -15.54 39.34 4.95
N TYR A 250 -16.49 38.76 5.69
CA TYR A 250 -17.85 38.63 5.21
C TYR A 250 -18.47 40.03 5.09
N GLY A 251 -19.31 40.23 4.08
CA GLY A 251 -20.01 41.49 3.86
C GLY A 251 -20.73 41.95 5.13
N LYS A 252 -20.70 43.26 5.40
CA LYS A 252 -21.34 43.84 6.57
C LYS A 252 -22.86 43.69 6.43
N GLN A 253 -23.51 42.97 7.34
CA GLN A 253 -24.98 42.98 7.42
C GLN A 253 -25.42 44.07 8.40
N MET A 254 -26.31 44.96 7.95
CA MET A 254 -27.02 45.86 8.85
C MET A 254 -28.07 45.05 9.60
N VAL A 255 -27.93 44.96 10.92
CA VAL A 255 -28.99 44.45 11.80
C VAL A 255 -29.57 45.68 12.53
N GLY A 256 -30.72 46.16 12.08
CA GLY A 256 -31.33 47.40 12.58
C GLY A 256 -30.54 48.65 12.19
N ARG A 257 -30.27 49.55 13.16
CA ARG A 257 -29.48 50.79 12.97
C ARG A 257 -27.98 50.63 13.22
N LYS A 258 -27.52 49.45 13.65
CA LYS A 258 -26.11 49.19 13.96
C LYS A 258 -25.49 48.32 12.89
N MET A 259 -24.36 48.78 12.35
CA MET A 259 -23.53 48.00 11.45
C MET A 259 -22.79 46.96 12.29
N VAL A 260 -23.32 45.74 12.38
CA VAL A 260 -22.66 44.66 13.10
C VAL A 260 -21.63 44.05 12.15
N GLN A 261 -20.36 44.27 12.45
CA GLN A 261 -19.28 43.61 11.72
C GLN A 261 -19.37 42.11 12.01
N ALA A 262 -19.62 41.30 10.97
CA ALA A 262 -19.53 39.86 11.09
C ALA A 262 -18.15 39.50 11.64
N LYS A 263 -18.11 38.69 12.70
CA LYS A 263 -16.86 38.22 13.34
C LYS A 263 -15.89 37.78 12.24
N SER A 264 -14.66 38.27 12.26
CA SER A 264 -13.65 37.87 11.26
C SER A 264 -13.53 36.35 11.28
N GLN A 265 -13.92 35.73 10.17
CA GLN A 265 -13.82 34.28 10.00
C GLN A 265 -12.62 34.04 9.10
N SER A 266 -11.75 33.11 9.47
CA SER A 266 -10.61 32.72 8.64
C SER A 266 -10.87 31.38 8.00
N ILE A 267 -10.60 31.23 6.70
CA ILE A 267 -10.53 29.90 6.10
C ILE A 267 -9.15 29.30 6.46
N PRO A 268 -9.11 28.13 7.13
CA PRO A 268 -7.86 27.43 7.39
C PRO A 268 -7.43 26.68 6.13
N PHE A 269 -6.31 27.10 5.53
CA PHE A 269 -5.62 26.32 4.50
C PHE A 269 -4.56 25.46 5.16
N LYS A 270 -4.70 24.13 5.06
CA LYS A 270 -3.65 23.22 5.54
C LYS A 270 -2.39 23.38 4.67
N VAL A 271 -1.22 23.33 5.31
CA VAL A 271 0.08 23.37 4.61
C VAL A 271 0.21 22.15 3.70
N ASN A 272 -0.20 20.97 4.18
CA ASN A 272 -0.39 19.79 3.36
C ASN A 272 -1.88 19.41 3.34
N GLY A 273 -2.59 19.84 2.29
CA GLY A 273 -4.01 19.53 2.10
C GLY A 273 -4.25 18.11 1.58
N ALA A 274 -3.20 17.46 1.07
CA ALA A 274 -3.27 16.13 0.55
C ALA A 274 -2.83 15.15 1.66
N ASN A 275 -3.76 14.30 2.09
CA ASN A 275 -3.53 13.34 3.18
C ASN A 275 -2.50 12.27 2.77
N VAL A 276 -2.72 11.01 3.13
CA VAL A 276 -1.81 9.89 2.81
C VAL A 276 -1.85 9.50 1.32
N MET A 277 -2.88 9.94 0.57
CA MET A 277 -3.16 9.49 -0.80
C MET A 277 -2.05 9.82 -1.83
N PRO A 278 -1.44 11.02 -1.88
CA PRO A 278 -0.37 11.30 -2.86
C PRO A 278 0.90 10.49 -2.63
N ILE A 279 1.24 10.19 -1.37
CA ILE A 279 2.41 9.37 -1.04
C ILE A 279 2.18 7.94 -1.54
N ILE A 280 0.98 7.40 -1.30
CA ILE A 280 0.56 6.09 -1.83
C ILE A 280 0.62 6.11 -3.37
N PHE A 281 0.09 7.16 -3.99
CA PHE A 281 0.12 7.34 -5.44
C PHE A 281 1.55 7.31 -5.98
N ALA A 282 2.44 8.14 -5.43
CA ALA A 282 3.83 8.23 -5.85
C ALA A 282 4.55 6.88 -5.72
N SER A 283 4.39 6.19 -4.59
CA SER A 283 4.98 4.87 -4.38
C SER A 283 4.50 3.86 -5.41
N SER A 284 3.20 3.77 -5.68
CA SER A 284 2.65 2.83 -6.66
C SER A 284 3.05 3.14 -8.11
N LEU A 285 3.24 4.43 -8.44
CA LEU A 285 3.68 4.85 -9.77
C LEU A 285 5.13 4.43 -10.03
N ILE A 286 5.97 4.41 -9.00
CA ILE A 286 7.34 3.90 -9.07
C ILE A 286 7.34 2.36 -9.19
N LEU A 287 6.50 1.68 -8.40
CA LEU A 287 6.44 0.21 -8.36
C LEU A 287 5.89 -0.41 -9.65
N PHE A 288 4.93 0.25 -10.31
CA PHE A 288 4.20 -0.33 -11.44
C PHE A 288 5.08 -0.62 -12.68
N PRO A 289 5.87 0.33 -13.22
CA PRO A 289 6.77 0.05 -14.35
C PRO A 289 7.82 -0.99 -14.02
N GLN A 290 8.39 -0.94 -12.81
CA GLN A 290 9.41 -1.90 -12.39
C GLN A 290 8.88 -3.33 -12.30
N THR A 291 7.64 -3.51 -11.82
CA THR A 291 6.99 -4.84 -11.78
C THR A 291 6.84 -5.42 -13.19
N ILE A 292 6.45 -4.60 -14.17
CA ILE A 292 6.35 -5.03 -15.58
C ILE A 292 7.73 -5.39 -16.13
N ILE A 293 8.74 -4.55 -15.88
CA ILE A 293 10.11 -4.78 -16.33
C ILE A 293 10.67 -6.11 -15.77
N GLN A 294 10.48 -6.37 -14.47
CA GLN A 294 10.95 -7.61 -13.84
C GLN A 294 10.22 -8.86 -14.32
N TRP A 295 8.90 -8.76 -14.50
CA TRP A 295 8.11 -9.87 -15.06
C TRP A 295 8.57 -10.21 -16.48
N LEU A 296 8.89 -9.17 -17.25
CA LEU A 296 9.25 -9.30 -18.64
C LEU A 296 10.69 -9.74 -18.81
N SER A 297 11.65 -9.24 -18.01
CA SER A 297 13.04 -9.71 -18.00
C SER A 297 13.16 -11.21 -17.72
N ASN A 298 12.32 -11.72 -16.80
CA ASN A 298 12.31 -13.14 -16.44
C ASN A 298 11.63 -14.03 -17.50
N SER A 299 10.80 -13.43 -18.37
CA SER A 299 10.13 -14.14 -19.47
C SER A 299 10.88 -14.00 -20.81
N SER A 300 11.81 -13.05 -20.91
CA SER A 300 12.43 -12.62 -22.17
C SER A 300 13.94 -12.87 -22.26
N GLN A 301 14.47 -13.86 -21.55
CA GLN A 301 15.87 -14.26 -21.72
C GLN A 301 16.15 -14.79 -23.15
N GLU A 302 15.10 -15.07 -23.94
CA GLU A 302 15.19 -15.54 -25.33
C GLU A 302 14.93 -14.48 -26.42
N TRP A 303 14.44 -13.27 -26.10
CA TRP A 303 14.10 -12.27 -27.13
C TRP A 303 15.15 -11.15 -27.22
N ALA A 304 15.97 -11.17 -28.28
CA ALA A 304 17.03 -10.18 -28.56
C ALA A 304 16.55 -8.71 -28.63
N GLY A 305 15.24 -8.46 -28.87
CA GLY A 305 14.66 -7.11 -28.83
C GLY A 305 14.59 -6.50 -27.43
N TRP A 306 14.57 -7.33 -26.37
CA TRP A 306 14.50 -6.87 -24.98
C TRP A 306 15.79 -6.25 -24.47
N ALA A 307 16.95 -6.74 -24.90
CA ALA A 307 18.23 -6.16 -24.52
C ALA A 307 18.36 -4.72 -25.04
N VAL A 308 17.85 -4.44 -26.24
CA VAL A 308 17.84 -3.10 -26.86
C VAL A 308 16.85 -2.17 -26.15
N ILE A 309 15.67 -2.68 -25.76
CA ILE A 309 14.67 -1.89 -25.02
C ILE A 309 15.17 -1.60 -23.59
N MET A 310 15.77 -2.57 -22.91
CA MET A 310 16.38 -2.39 -21.58
C MET A 310 17.53 -1.39 -21.62
N ASP A 311 18.43 -1.51 -22.60
CA ASP A 311 19.53 -0.56 -22.75
C ASP A 311 18.98 0.85 -23.00
N PHE A 312 17.99 1.01 -23.88
CA PHE A 312 17.32 2.29 -24.13
C PHE A 312 16.61 2.87 -22.89
N LEU A 313 15.92 2.05 -22.10
CA LEU A 313 15.22 2.48 -20.89
C LEU A 313 16.18 2.84 -19.74
N ILE A 314 17.25 2.07 -19.56
CA ILE A 314 18.28 2.33 -18.55
C ILE A 314 19.10 3.57 -18.93
N HIS A 315 19.43 3.75 -20.21
CA HIS A 315 20.07 4.97 -20.71
C HIS A 315 19.15 6.18 -20.50
N SER A 316 17.90 6.12 -20.96
CA SER A 316 16.97 7.26 -20.85
C SER A 316 16.66 7.65 -19.39
N LEU A 317 16.56 6.69 -18.46
CA LEU A 317 16.39 6.98 -17.03
C LEU A 317 17.66 7.56 -16.40
N ARG A 318 18.86 7.06 -16.73
CA ARG A 318 20.13 7.65 -16.26
C ARG A 318 20.33 9.08 -16.76
N PHE A 319 20.01 9.35 -18.03
CA PHE A 319 20.09 10.70 -18.60
C PHE A 319 18.98 11.64 -18.10
N GLY A 320 17.78 11.12 -17.84
CA GLY A 320 16.67 11.90 -17.28
C GLY A 320 16.93 12.34 -15.84
N ILE A 321 17.47 11.45 -14.99
CA ILE A 321 17.75 11.74 -13.58
C ILE A 321 18.94 12.70 -13.43
N MET A 322 19.98 12.60 -14.27
CA MET A 322 21.09 13.58 -14.24
C MET A 322 20.67 14.97 -14.74
N ARG A 323 19.72 15.07 -15.66
CA ARG A 323 19.28 16.38 -16.20
C ARG A 323 18.43 17.17 -15.21
N TYR A 324 17.70 16.50 -14.32
CA TYR A 324 16.95 17.13 -13.23
C TYR A 324 17.79 17.52 -12.01
N PHE A 325 18.98 16.95 -11.84
CA PHE A 325 19.90 17.32 -10.76
C PHE A 325 20.86 18.46 -11.11
N ILE A 326 20.91 18.89 -12.39
CA ILE A 326 21.84 19.91 -12.91
C ILE A 326 21.09 21.19 -13.40
N SER A 327 19.76 21.25 -13.33
CA SER A 327 18.97 22.47 -13.61
C SER A 327 18.20 22.94 -12.38
#